data_AF-A0A498QZ70-F1
#
_entry.id   AF-A0A498QZ70-F1
#
_cell.length_a   1.000
_cell.length_b   1.000
_cell.length_c   1.000
_cell.angle_alpha   90.00
_cell.angle_beta   90.00
_cell.angle_gamma   90.00
#
_symmetry.space_group_name_H-M   'P 1'
#
loop_
_entity.id
_entity.type
_entity.pdbx_description
1 polymer ?
#
loop_
_entity_poly.entity_id
_entity_poly.type
_entity_poly.pdbx_seq_one_letter_code
_entity_poly.pdbx_strand_id
1 'polypeptide(L)'
;MAHAAAVTATLAVTSQWNTGFVANYKIVNSGSAQLTDWKVEFDLPADESITNVWSSKLAQSGTHFVLTPEDYNRTIAPGGSISIGFQAALTGAYSPPANCLVNGQPCTSGSTPGTTTTTPTTTTTTTTTTTPTTATSTTGSATPGAATATLSVTSQWNTGFVANYNIANPGSAQLKGWKLEFDLPAGESITNAWSSKLAQSGTHYVLTPESYNSTIAPGNSVTVGFQAAQTGAYAPPANCLLNGQSCTGGSVSTSQSTTPATTTSTTTSGTQICDQFGTTTIGGAYVVQNNRWGTSAAQCINVTATGFAITKADGSAPTNGAPLSYPSVYLGCHYSNCSPGSRLPAQLSQLTSANSSISYSYTSGTYDAAYDIWLDPTPKKDGVNQMEIMIWFNRQGSIQPVGAKVGTATVGGRNWDVWQGSNGSNNVISYLAPAPINSWSFSVLDFVSDVRNRGAITNSWYLTSIQAGFEPWNGGVGLAVDSFSATVN
;
A
#
# COMPACT_ATOMS: atom_id res chain seq x y z
N MET A 1 29.39 0.92 35.49
CA MET A 1 29.78 1.28 34.11
C MET A 1 28.55 1.12 33.24
N ALA A 2 28.01 2.21 32.70
CA ALA A 2 26.86 2.13 31.79
C ALA A 2 27.33 1.50 30.47
N HIS A 3 26.85 0.30 30.15
CA HIS A 3 27.09 -0.29 28.84
C HIS A 3 26.32 0.52 27.80
N ALA A 4 27.03 1.16 26.87
CA ALA A 4 26.43 1.77 25.70
C ALA A 4 25.59 0.73 24.95
N ALA A 5 24.45 1.13 24.38
CA ALA A 5 23.64 0.24 23.55
C ALA A 5 24.52 -0.31 22.42
N ALA A 6 24.65 -1.63 22.34
CA ALA A 6 25.43 -2.28 21.30
C ALA A 6 24.65 -2.22 19.97
N VAL A 7 24.86 -1.16 19.20
CA VAL A 7 24.25 -0.96 17.88
C VAL A 7 25.24 -1.31 16.78
N THR A 8 24.78 -2.05 15.77
CA THR A 8 25.56 -2.34 14.56
C THR A 8 24.76 -1.95 13.33
N ALA A 9 25.46 -1.50 12.28
CA ALA A 9 24.89 -1.28 10.96
C ALA A 9 25.70 -2.08 9.94
N THR A 10 25.00 -2.79 9.05
CA THR A 10 25.62 -3.56 7.96
C THR A 10 25.12 -3.06 6.62
N LEU A 11 26.05 -2.62 5.76
CA LEU A 11 25.74 -2.22 4.39
C LEU A 11 25.59 -3.46 3.49
N ALA A 12 24.58 -3.46 2.64
CA ALA A 12 24.42 -4.39 1.54
C ALA A 12 24.05 -3.65 0.25
N VAL A 13 24.88 -3.79 -0.78
CA VAL A 13 24.55 -3.32 -2.14
C VAL A 13 23.67 -4.37 -2.79
N THR A 14 22.46 -3.98 -3.14
CA THR A 14 21.43 -4.91 -3.63
C THR A 14 21.23 -4.87 -5.13
N SER A 15 21.63 -3.78 -5.79
CA SER A 15 21.66 -3.67 -7.25
C SER A 15 22.66 -2.59 -7.66
N GLN A 16 23.32 -2.78 -8.80
CA GLN A 16 24.26 -1.82 -9.38
C GLN A 16 24.16 -1.89 -10.91
N TRP A 17 24.17 -0.74 -11.56
CA TRP A 17 24.19 -0.58 -13.01
C TRP A 17 25.13 0.57 -13.40
N ASN A 18 25.29 0.81 -14.70
CA ASN A 18 26.29 1.74 -15.23
C ASN A 18 26.15 3.19 -14.74
N THR A 19 24.97 3.59 -14.26
CA THR A 19 24.67 4.97 -13.86
C THR A 19 24.11 5.07 -12.45
N GLY A 20 24.10 3.98 -11.66
CA GLY A 20 23.61 4.03 -10.30
C GLY A 20 23.61 2.69 -9.58
N PHE A 21 23.17 2.72 -8.33
CA PHE A 21 23.05 1.55 -7.47
C PHE A 21 21.96 1.73 -6.41
N VAL A 22 21.55 0.62 -5.81
CA VAL A 22 20.67 0.57 -4.65
C VAL A 22 21.38 -0.16 -3.52
N ALA A 23 21.45 0.47 -2.35
CA ALA A 23 22.05 -0.11 -1.17
C ALA A 23 21.13 0.03 0.07
N ASN A 24 21.30 -0.88 1.01
CA ASN A 24 20.55 -0.93 2.26
C ASN A 24 21.49 -1.03 3.47
N TYR A 25 21.11 -0.38 4.56
CA TYR A 25 21.68 -0.61 5.88
C TYR A 25 20.72 -1.42 6.73
N LYS A 26 21.20 -2.53 7.31
CA LYS A 26 20.52 -3.22 8.41
C LYS A 26 21.08 -2.72 9.73
N ILE A 27 20.25 -2.11 10.56
CA ILE A 27 20.61 -1.60 11.89
C ILE A 27 20.10 -2.58 12.93
N VAL A 28 20.96 -3.07 13.83
CA VAL A 28 20.62 -4.04 14.88
C VAL A 28 20.91 -3.44 16.25
N ASN A 29 19.94 -3.47 17.16
CA ASN A 29 20.15 -3.19 18.57
C ASN A 29 20.41 -4.50 19.32
N SER A 30 21.67 -4.82 19.58
CA SER A 30 22.09 -5.97 20.39
C SER A 30 22.25 -5.64 21.88
N GLY A 31 21.97 -4.40 22.28
CA GLY A 31 21.96 -3.98 23.68
C GLY A 31 20.73 -4.46 24.44
N SER A 32 20.77 -4.33 25.77
CA SER A 32 19.67 -4.67 26.67
C SER A 32 18.68 -3.52 26.90
N ALA A 33 18.94 -2.33 26.34
CA ALA A 33 18.10 -1.15 26.44
C ALA A 33 17.55 -0.75 25.06
N GLN A 34 16.40 -0.09 25.04
CA GLN A 34 15.82 0.44 23.80
C GLN A 34 16.77 1.48 23.20
N LEU A 35 17.05 1.35 21.91
CA LEU A 35 17.77 2.34 21.14
C LEU A 35 16.75 3.37 20.63
N THR A 36 17.01 4.65 20.86
CA THR A 36 16.22 5.77 20.34
C THR A 36 17.10 6.67 19.48
N ASP A 37 16.52 7.22 18.43
CA ASP A 37 17.14 8.22 17.54
C ASP A 37 18.48 7.73 16.97
N TRP A 38 18.43 6.60 16.26
CA TRP A 38 19.60 6.07 15.54
C TRP A 38 20.06 7.04 14.44
N LYS A 39 21.34 7.01 14.13
CA LYS A 39 21.97 7.86 13.10
C LYS A 39 23.00 7.02 12.35
N VAL A 40 22.83 6.89 11.04
CA VAL A 40 23.82 6.29 10.15
C VAL A 40 24.44 7.42 9.32
N GLU A 41 25.75 7.54 9.34
CA GLU A 41 26.49 8.55 8.58
C GLU A 41 27.60 7.88 7.78
N PHE A 42 27.86 8.35 6.56
CA PHE A 42 28.85 7.79 5.64
C PHE A 42 29.20 8.80 4.56
N ASP A 43 30.29 8.53 3.83
CA ASP A 43 30.71 9.33 2.69
C ASP A 43 30.52 8.56 1.38
N LEU A 44 29.97 9.22 0.35
CA LEU A 44 30.04 8.72 -1.03
C LEU A 44 31.15 9.46 -1.81
N PRO A 45 31.75 8.85 -2.83
CA PRO A 45 32.60 9.55 -3.79
C PRO A 45 31.91 10.78 -4.41
N ALA A 46 32.70 11.76 -4.88
CA ALA A 46 32.16 12.98 -5.48
C ALA A 46 31.39 12.74 -6.80
N ASP A 47 31.64 11.60 -7.45
CA ASP A 47 30.95 11.11 -8.65
C ASP A 47 29.73 10.25 -8.33
N GLU A 48 29.36 10.11 -7.06
CA GLU A 48 28.15 9.43 -6.61
C GLU A 48 27.23 10.39 -5.83
N SER A 49 25.91 10.26 -6.00
CA SER A 49 24.93 11.09 -5.29
C SER A 49 23.67 10.32 -4.98
N ILE A 50 23.12 10.51 -3.78
CA ILE A 50 21.84 9.93 -3.39
C ILE A 50 20.72 10.64 -4.14
N THR A 51 19.95 9.88 -4.91
CA THR A 51 18.77 10.35 -5.66
C THR A 51 17.47 10.10 -4.91
N ASN A 52 17.45 9.08 -4.05
CA ASN A 52 16.28 8.73 -3.25
C ASN A 52 16.68 7.99 -1.97
N VAL A 53 15.90 8.14 -0.90
CA VAL A 53 16.04 7.39 0.36
C VAL A 53 14.68 6.83 0.79
N TRP A 54 14.69 5.74 1.56
CA TRP A 54 13.49 5.22 2.22
C TRP A 54 13.81 4.76 3.63
N SER A 55 12.81 4.86 4.50
CA SER A 55 12.92 4.56 5.93
C SER A 55 13.95 5.39 6.68
N SER A 56 14.27 6.58 6.18
CA SER A 56 15.22 7.50 6.79
C SER A 56 15.02 8.93 6.27
N LYS A 57 15.24 9.92 7.12
CA LYS A 57 15.43 11.33 6.72
C LYS A 57 16.88 11.52 6.26
N LEU A 58 17.08 12.26 5.18
CA LEU A 58 18.40 12.55 4.60
C LEU A 58 18.85 13.98 4.93
N ALA A 59 20.08 14.11 5.45
CA ALA A 59 20.83 15.36 5.44
C ALA A 59 22.17 15.14 4.73
N GLN A 60 22.64 16.14 3.98
CA GLN A 60 23.86 16.06 3.19
C GLN A 60 24.73 17.31 3.39
N SER A 61 26.04 17.11 3.47
CA SER A 61 27.05 18.17 3.41
C SER A 61 28.21 17.72 2.53
N GLY A 62 28.23 18.17 1.27
CA GLY A 62 29.20 17.71 0.28
C GLY A 62 29.03 16.22 0.00
N THR A 63 30.11 15.45 0.17
CA THR A 63 30.13 13.98 0.03
C THR A 63 29.63 13.23 1.26
N HIS A 64 29.35 13.94 2.37
CA HIS A 64 28.93 13.36 3.63
C HIS A 64 27.41 13.29 3.72
N PHE A 65 26.88 12.10 4.04
CA PHE A 65 25.46 11.82 4.15
C PHE A 65 25.11 11.34 5.54
N VAL A 66 23.99 11.84 6.07
CA VAL A 66 23.46 11.47 7.38
C VAL A 66 22.02 11.02 7.20
N LEU A 67 21.78 9.74 7.52
CA LEU A 67 20.47 9.13 7.62
C LEU A 67 20.03 9.11 9.08
N THR A 68 18.91 9.77 9.36
CA THR A 68 18.26 9.79 10.68
C THR A 68 16.88 9.14 10.60
N PRO A 69 16.23 8.81 11.72
CA PRO A 69 15.00 8.07 11.69
C PRO A 69 13.84 8.90 11.20
N GLU A 70 12.90 8.20 10.60
CA GLU A 70 11.52 8.64 10.57
C GLU A 70 10.87 8.40 11.92
N ASP A 71 9.80 9.14 12.23
CA ASP A 71 9.19 9.10 13.56
C ASP A 71 8.71 7.69 13.94
N TYR A 72 8.36 6.86 12.95
CA TYR A 72 7.87 5.50 13.14
C TYR A 72 8.98 4.45 13.40
N ASN A 73 10.21 4.69 12.95
CA ASN A 73 11.33 3.75 13.14
C ASN A 73 12.42 4.30 14.06
N ARG A 74 12.17 5.42 14.73
CA ARG A 74 13.10 6.06 15.67
C ARG A 74 13.47 5.21 16.88
N THR A 75 12.71 4.14 17.19
CA THR A 75 13.00 3.25 18.31
C THR A 75 13.26 1.82 17.84
N ILE A 76 14.28 1.17 18.42
CA ILE A 76 14.60 -0.24 18.19
C ILE A 76 14.71 -0.93 19.55
N ALA A 77 13.81 -1.87 19.83
CA ALA A 77 13.82 -2.64 21.07
C ALA A 77 15.11 -3.49 21.21
N PRO A 78 15.50 -3.90 22.42
CA PRO A 78 16.58 -4.88 22.64
C PRO A 78 16.40 -6.13 21.77
N GLY A 79 17.45 -6.52 21.05
CA GLY A 79 17.45 -7.64 20.09
C GLY A 79 16.78 -7.34 18.74
N GLY A 80 16.19 -6.16 18.56
CA GLY A 80 15.50 -5.76 17.34
C GLY A 80 16.43 -5.31 16.22
N SER A 81 15.90 -5.24 14.99
CA SER A 81 16.60 -4.66 13.85
C SER A 81 15.66 -3.98 12.88
N ILE A 82 16.16 -3.01 12.13
CA ILE A 82 15.45 -2.35 11.03
C ILE A 82 16.32 -2.34 9.76
N SER A 83 15.69 -2.12 8.60
CA SER A 83 16.39 -1.89 7.34
C SER A 83 15.97 -0.56 6.74
N ILE A 84 16.97 0.21 6.31
CA ILE A 84 16.82 1.48 5.59
C ILE A 84 17.59 1.38 4.28
N GLY A 85 17.28 2.21 3.30
CA GLY A 85 18.01 2.15 2.03
C GLY A 85 17.95 3.42 1.22
N PHE A 86 18.74 3.41 0.15
CA PHE A 86 18.88 4.53 -0.74
C PHE A 86 19.21 4.06 -2.16
N GLN A 87 18.82 4.89 -3.12
CA GLN A 87 19.24 4.80 -4.51
C GLN A 87 20.21 5.94 -4.79
N ALA A 88 21.35 5.62 -5.38
CA ALA A 88 22.34 6.59 -5.78
C ALA A 88 22.59 6.54 -7.29
N ALA A 89 22.83 7.70 -7.88
CA ALA A 89 23.39 7.83 -9.21
C ALA A 89 24.93 7.83 -9.11
N LEU A 90 25.60 7.30 -10.11
CA LEU A 90 27.06 7.33 -10.23
C LEU A 90 27.49 7.73 -11.65
N THR A 91 28.62 8.43 -11.77
CA THR A 91 29.29 8.72 -13.04
C THR A 91 30.69 8.15 -13.04
N GLY A 92 30.85 6.88 -13.41
CA GLY A 92 32.15 6.23 -13.42
C GLY A 92 32.12 4.82 -12.85
N ALA A 93 33.14 4.44 -12.12
CA ALA A 93 33.20 3.16 -11.45
C ALA A 93 32.60 3.29 -10.05
N TYR A 94 31.66 2.40 -9.72
CA TYR A 94 31.09 2.30 -8.38
C TYR A 94 32.18 2.14 -7.31
N SER A 95 32.05 2.90 -6.22
CA SER A 95 32.83 2.69 -4.99
C SER A 95 31.89 2.66 -3.77
N PRO A 96 32.07 1.71 -2.84
CA PRO A 96 31.15 1.58 -1.71
C PRO A 96 31.24 2.78 -0.76
N PRO A 97 30.13 3.10 -0.05
CA PRO A 97 30.12 4.05 1.05
C PRO A 97 31.30 3.86 2.02
N ALA A 98 32.05 4.94 2.24
CA ALA A 98 33.20 4.98 3.14
C ALA A 98 32.83 5.62 4.49
N ASN A 99 33.72 5.48 5.48
CA ASN A 99 33.63 6.14 6.79
C ASN A 99 32.28 5.96 7.51
N CYS A 100 31.63 4.81 7.30
CA CYS A 100 30.31 4.59 7.85
C CYS A 100 30.35 4.47 9.38
N LEU A 101 29.54 5.27 10.06
CA LEU A 101 29.29 5.20 11.50
C LEU A 101 27.79 5.03 11.78
N VAL A 102 27.46 4.22 12.79
CA VAL A 102 26.13 4.13 13.41
C VAL A 102 26.21 4.60 14.85
N ASN A 103 25.52 5.69 15.19
CA ASN A 103 25.60 6.36 16.50
C ASN A 103 27.05 6.60 16.97
N GLY A 104 27.94 6.93 16.04
CA GLY A 104 29.37 7.16 16.30
C GLY A 104 30.24 5.90 16.38
N GLN A 105 29.69 4.70 16.14
CA GLN A 105 30.44 3.45 16.09
C GLN A 105 30.65 2.98 14.64
N PRO A 106 31.81 2.41 14.26
CA PRO A 106 32.05 1.92 12.91
C PRO A 106 30.99 0.90 12.44
N CYS A 107 30.50 1.09 11.21
CA CYS A 107 29.65 0.09 10.57
C CYS A 107 30.46 -1.16 10.20
N THR A 108 29.75 -2.28 10.10
CA THR A 108 30.29 -3.53 9.55
C THR A 108 30.09 -3.54 8.03
N SER A 109 31.15 -3.70 7.25
CA SER A 109 31.04 -3.82 5.79
C SER A 109 30.56 -5.23 5.41
N GLY A 110 29.43 -5.32 4.70
CA GLY A 110 29.01 -6.54 4.01
C GLY A 110 29.76 -6.66 2.67
N SER A 111 30.24 -7.85 2.36
CA SER A 111 31.04 -8.13 1.16
C SER A 111 30.23 -8.01 -0.14
N THR A 112 30.81 -7.34 -1.15
CA THR A 112 30.27 -7.19 -2.52
C THR A 112 30.30 -8.51 -3.31
N PRO A 113 29.26 -8.89 -4.06
CA PRO A 113 29.38 -9.94 -5.08
C PRO A 113 30.13 -9.41 -6.30
N GLY A 114 31.36 -9.89 -6.52
CA GLY A 114 32.14 -9.63 -7.74
C GLY A 114 31.64 -10.47 -8.92
N THR A 115 31.51 -9.83 -10.08
CA THR A 115 31.27 -10.45 -11.39
C THR A 115 32.31 -11.53 -11.70
N THR A 116 31.87 -12.79 -11.83
CA THR A 116 32.67 -13.86 -12.45
C THR A 116 31.82 -14.71 -13.39
N THR A 117 32.18 -14.65 -14.68
CA THR A 117 31.82 -15.59 -15.74
C THR A 117 32.26 -17.01 -15.33
N THR A 118 31.37 -18.00 -15.35
CA THR A 118 31.74 -19.40 -15.12
C THR A 118 31.37 -20.29 -16.30
N THR A 119 32.40 -20.88 -16.90
CA THR A 119 32.37 -22.10 -17.72
C THR A 119 32.32 -23.31 -16.75
N PRO A 120 31.55 -24.37 -17.04
CA PRO A 120 31.33 -25.45 -16.08
C PRO A 120 32.49 -26.45 -16.06
N THR A 121 33.00 -26.76 -14.86
CA THR A 121 33.85 -27.93 -14.64
C THR A 121 33.40 -28.70 -13.40
N THR A 122 33.09 -29.95 -13.64
CA THR A 122 32.67 -31.00 -12.70
C THR A 122 33.83 -31.44 -11.82
N THR A 123 33.66 -31.48 -10.49
CA THR A 123 34.50 -32.32 -9.62
C THR A 123 33.70 -32.88 -8.45
N THR A 124 33.72 -34.20 -8.36
CA THR A 124 33.16 -35.11 -7.36
C THR A 124 33.99 -35.07 -6.07
N THR A 125 33.39 -35.02 -4.88
CA THR A 125 34.00 -35.64 -3.67
C THR A 125 32.95 -36.06 -2.63
N THR A 126 33.10 -37.32 -2.21
CA THR A 126 32.43 -38.17 -1.23
C THR A 126 32.60 -37.68 0.22
N THR A 127 31.63 -37.78 1.13
CA THR A 127 31.47 -38.72 2.29
C THR A 127 30.49 -38.04 3.28
N THR A 128 29.68 -38.65 4.15
CA THR A 128 29.59 -39.99 4.77
C THR A 128 28.17 -40.15 5.35
N THR A 129 27.69 -41.39 5.38
CA THR A 129 26.42 -41.87 5.91
C THR A 129 26.39 -41.95 7.44
N THR A 130 25.29 -41.53 8.07
CA THR A 130 24.76 -42.16 9.30
C THR A 130 23.22 -42.26 9.21
N THR A 131 22.69 -43.45 9.48
CA THR A 131 21.26 -43.85 9.41
C THR A 131 20.68 -43.99 10.84
N PRO A 132 19.37 -44.28 11.04
CA PRO A 132 18.43 -43.39 11.70
C PRO A 132 17.95 -43.92 13.07
N THR A 133 17.35 -43.06 13.89
CA THR A 133 16.56 -43.52 15.04
C THR A 133 15.14 -42.98 14.96
N THR A 134 14.20 -43.89 14.77
CA THR A 134 12.75 -43.69 14.77
C THR A 134 12.23 -43.53 16.20
N ALA A 135 11.39 -42.53 16.43
CA ALA A 135 10.40 -42.54 17.51
C ALA A 135 9.07 -41.99 16.96
N THR A 136 8.00 -42.75 17.19
CA THR A 136 6.62 -42.48 16.74
C THR A 136 5.74 -42.20 17.97
N SER A 137 4.95 -41.12 17.95
CA SER A 137 3.61 -40.94 18.56
C SER A 137 3.19 -39.47 18.37
N THR A 138 2.35 -39.14 17.39
CA THR A 138 0.88 -38.99 17.40
C THR A 138 0.30 -37.80 18.20
N THR A 139 -0.56 -37.06 17.48
CA THR A 139 -1.64 -36.13 17.89
C THR A 139 -1.33 -34.62 17.91
N GLY A 140 -2.15 -33.85 17.17
CA GLY A 140 -2.28 -32.39 17.32
C GLY A 140 -2.35 -31.62 16.00
N SER A 141 -3.54 -31.55 15.40
CA SER A 141 -3.90 -30.63 14.32
C SER A 141 -3.94 -29.19 14.84
N ALA A 142 -3.24 -28.26 14.16
CA ALA A 142 -3.58 -26.83 14.07
C ALA A 142 -2.74 -26.23 12.93
N THR A 143 -3.37 -25.64 11.91
CA THR A 143 -2.68 -24.89 10.85
C THR A 143 -2.72 -23.40 11.18
N PRO A 144 -1.59 -22.75 11.50
CA PRO A 144 -1.50 -21.30 11.65
C PRO A 144 -0.93 -20.65 10.38
N GLY A 145 -1.63 -19.65 9.86
CA GLY A 145 -1.15 -18.62 8.93
C GLY A 145 -0.36 -19.11 7.72
N ALA A 146 -1.03 -19.38 6.59
CA ALA A 146 -0.35 -19.59 5.31
C ALA A 146 0.51 -18.36 4.97
N ALA A 147 1.68 -18.58 4.35
CA ALA A 147 2.52 -17.49 3.87
C ALA A 147 1.75 -16.62 2.87
N THR A 148 2.00 -15.32 2.89
CA THR A 148 1.31 -14.34 2.02
C THR A 148 2.32 -13.54 1.22
N ALA A 149 1.92 -13.05 0.04
CA ALA A 149 2.72 -12.12 -0.75
C ALA A 149 1.86 -10.90 -1.15
N THR A 150 2.31 -9.70 -0.82
CA THR A 150 1.55 -8.46 -1.10
C THR A 150 2.33 -7.54 -2.03
N LEU A 151 1.71 -7.13 -3.15
CA LEU A 151 2.29 -6.21 -4.13
C LEU A 151 2.19 -4.76 -3.65
N SER A 152 3.20 -3.94 -3.96
CA SER A 152 3.18 -2.49 -3.83
C SER A 152 3.91 -1.86 -5.01
N VAL A 153 3.20 -1.08 -5.83
CA VAL A 153 3.84 -0.26 -6.88
C VAL A 153 4.44 0.97 -6.22
N THR A 154 5.76 1.12 -6.32
CA THR A 154 6.49 2.18 -5.61
C THR A 154 6.84 3.36 -6.50
N SER A 155 6.89 3.16 -7.83
CA SER A 155 7.08 4.23 -8.80
C SER A 155 6.50 3.81 -10.14
N GLN A 156 5.95 4.76 -10.89
CA GLN A 156 5.36 4.51 -12.19
C GLN A 156 5.54 5.70 -13.11
N TRP A 157 5.82 5.43 -14.38
CA TRP A 157 5.97 6.41 -15.45
C TRP A 157 5.38 5.87 -16.76
N ASN A 158 5.36 6.69 -17.81
CA ASN A 158 4.64 6.39 -19.06
C ASN A 158 5.06 5.07 -19.75
N THR A 159 6.28 4.60 -19.49
CA THR A 159 6.87 3.43 -20.17
C THR A 159 7.31 2.34 -19.19
N GLY A 160 6.94 2.43 -17.92
CA GLY A 160 7.30 1.41 -16.94
C GLY A 160 6.92 1.73 -15.50
N PHE A 161 7.19 0.79 -14.62
CA PHE A 161 6.95 0.90 -13.19
C PHE A 161 7.96 0.09 -12.38
N VAL A 162 8.06 0.42 -11.11
CA VAL A 162 8.75 -0.36 -10.09
C VAL A 162 7.71 -0.87 -9.10
N ALA A 163 7.78 -2.16 -8.77
CA ALA A 163 6.92 -2.79 -7.81
C ALA A 163 7.69 -3.74 -6.88
N ASN A 164 7.18 -3.89 -5.67
CA ASN A 164 7.71 -4.76 -4.64
C ASN A 164 6.66 -5.79 -4.22
N TYR A 165 7.08 -7.02 -3.96
CA TYR A 165 6.32 -8.01 -3.20
C TYR A 165 6.92 -8.16 -1.81
N ASN A 166 6.11 -7.99 -0.77
CA ASN A 166 6.46 -8.38 0.60
C ASN A 166 5.93 -9.79 0.86
N ILE A 167 6.84 -10.75 1.02
CA ILE A 167 6.55 -12.15 1.30
C ILE A 167 6.64 -12.35 2.82
N ALA A 168 5.50 -12.55 3.47
CA ALA A 168 5.41 -12.69 4.93
C ALA A 168 5.15 -14.14 5.34
N ASN A 169 5.77 -14.54 6.45
CA ASN A 169 5.53 -15.82 7.10
C ASN A 169 4.83 -15.61 8.45
N PRO A 170 3.49 -15.55 8.49
CA PRO A 170 2.74 -15.40 9.74
C PRO A 170 2.60 -16.71 10.52
N GLY A 171 3.03 -17.84 9.95
CA GLY A 171 2.96 -19.16 10.57
C GLY A 171 3.99 -19.35 11.69
N SER A 172 3.89 -20.47 12.40
CA SER A 172 4.79 -20.84 13.50
C SER A 172 6.03 -21.63 13.08
N ALA A 173 6.14 -22.01 11.80
CA ALA A 173 7.28 -22.73 11.22
C ALA A 173 8.06 -21.85 10.25
N GLN A 174 9.35 -22.13 10.05
CA GLN A 174 10.15 -21.44 9.02
C GLN A 174 9.61 -21.71 7.61
N LEU A 175 9.44 -20.66 6.81
CA LEU A 175 9.17 -20.77 5.38
C LEU A 175 10.50 -20.93 4.65
N LYS A 176 10.72 -22.08 4.01
CA LYS A 176 11.94 -22.38 3.24
C LYS A 176 11.64 -22.45 1.76
N GLY A 177 12.49 -21.85 0.94
CA GLY A 177 12.43 -21.97 -0.53
C GLY A 177 11.14 -21.44 -1.13
N TRP A 178 10.73 -20.21 -0.78
CA TRP A 178 9.51 -19.62 -1.32
C TRP A 178 9.53 -19.54 -2.86
N LYS A 179 8.37 -19.67 -3.48
CA LYS A 179 8.18 -19.54 -4.93
C LYS A 179 6.98 -18.62 -5.16
N LEU A 180 7.24 -17.45 -5.70
CA LEU A 180 6.22 -16.46 -6.03
C LEU A 180 5.98 -16.49 -7.54
N GLU A 181 4.74 -16.63 -7.95
CA GLU A 181 4.32 -16.75 -9.34
C GLU A 181 3.24 -15.71 -9.62
N PHE A 182 3.26 -15.06 -10.77
CA PHE A 182 2.22 -14.12 -11.19
C PHE A 182 2.29 -13.88 -12.70
N ASP A 183 1.23 -13.32 -13.27
CA ASP A 183 1.19 -12.95 -14.68
C ASP A 183 1.18 -11.42 -14.82
N LEU A 184 2.04 -10.88 -15.68
CA LEU A 184 1.88 -9.49 -16.13
C LEU A 184 0.95 -9.44 -17.35
N PRO A 185 0.10 -8.42 -17.47
CA PRO A 185 -0.75 -8.24 -18.64
C PRO A 185 0.09 -8.06 -19.93
N ALA A 186 -0.54 -8.34 -21.07
CA ALA A 186 0.09 -8.11 -22.36
C ALA A 186 0.47 -6.63 -22.52
N GLY A 187 1.72 -6.37 -22.91
CA GLY A 187 2.27 -5.02 -23.01
C GLY A 187 3.13 -4.62 -21.81
N GLU A 188 3.17 -5.41 -20.74
CA GLU A 188 4.10 -5.26 -19.63
C GLU A 188 5.16 -6.38 -19.62
N SER A 189 6.40 -6.03 -19.28
CA SER A 189 7.46 -7.02 -19.13
C SER A 189 8.49 -6.63 -18.08
N ILE A 190 8.87 -7.56 -17.21
CA ILE A 190 9.94 -7.32 -16.23
C ILE A 190 11.26 -7.11 -16.96
N THR A 191 11.88 -5.96 -16.74
CA THR A 191 13.20 -5.60 -17.27
C THR A 191 14.31 -5.84 -16.25
N ASN A 192 14.00 -5.79 -14.96
CA ASN A 192 14.96 -6.08 -13.88
C ASN A 192 14.23 -6.60 -12.64
N ALA A 193 14.89 -7.46 -11.85
CA ALA A 193 14.38 -7.93 -10.56
C ALA A 193 15.51 -7.98 -9.53
N TRP A 194 15.19 -7.77 -8.26
CA TRP A 194 16.15 -7.82 -7.15
C TRP A 194 15.58 -8.56 -5.95
N SER A 195 16.50 -8.99 -5.09
CA SER A 195 16.22 -9.87 -3.95
C SER A 195 15.53 -11.18 -4.33
N SER A 196 15.60 -11.57 -5.61
CA SER A 196 14.96 -12.76 -6.16
C SER A 196 15.63 -13.16 -7.47
N LYS A 197 15.56 -14.46 -7.78
CA LYS A 197 15.87 -15.00 -9.10
C LYS A 197 14.61 -15.00 -9.93
N LEU A 198 14.70 -14.47 -11.14
CA LEU A 198 13.60 -14.33 -12.10
C LEU A 198 13.65 -15.43 -13.16
N ALA A 199 12.53 -16.13 -13.36
CA ALA A 199 12.26 -16.94 -14.54
C ALA A 199 10.97 -16.46 -15.21
N GLN A 200 10.90 -16.54 -16.55
CA GLN A 200 9.77 -16.06 -17.33
C GLN A 200 9.37 -17.06 -18.42
N SER A 201 8.07 -17.22 -18.64
CA SER A 201 7.50 -17.89 -19.80
C SER A 201 6.30 -17.10 -20.32
N GLY A 202 6.46 -16.42 -21.46
CA GLY A 202 5.43 -15.50 -21.96
C GLY A 202 5.15 -14.38 -20.96
N THR A 203 3.89 -14.23 -20.55
CA THR A 203 3.45 -13.28 -19.53
C THR A 203 3.59 -13.80 -18.09
N HIS A 204 3.98 -15.06 -17.91
CA HIS A 204 4.09 -15.70 -16.61
C HIS A 204 5.49 -15.52 -16.02
N TYR A 205 5.55 -15.07 -14.76
CA TYR A 205 6.77 -14.77 -14.03
C TYR A 205 6.87 -15.58 -12.75
N VAL A 206 8.07 -16.11 -12.49
CA VAL A 206 8.39 -16.87 -11.29
C VAL A 206 9.59 -16.23 -10.61
N LEU A 207 9.40 -15.76 -9.37
CA LEU A 207 10.44 -15.29 -8.48
C LEU A 207 10.76 -16.38 -7.44
N THR A 208 12.05 -16.66 -7.26
CA THR A 208 12.57 -17.60 -6.23
C THR A 208 13.66 -16.93 -5.39
N PRO A 209 13.98 -17.43 -4.19
CA PRO A 209 14.91 -16.77 -3.31
C PRO A 209 16.34 -16.76 -3.83
N GLU A 210 17.05 -15.72 -3.39
CA GLU A 210 18.48 -15.76 -3.28
C GLU A 210 18.92 -16.55 -2.03
N SER A 211 20.18 -16.97 -2.01
CA SER A 211 20.69 -17.81 -0.91
C SER A 211 20.44 -17.18 0.47
N TYR A 212 20.60 -15.87 0.59
CA TYR A 212 20.47 -15.12 1.85
C TYR A 212 19.04 -14.89 2.33
N ASN A 213 18.02 -15.02 1.47
CA ASN A 213 16.60 -14.82 1.84
C ASN A 213 15.74 -16.06 1.57
N SER A 214 16.39 -17.22 1.43
CA SER A 214 15.76 -18.52 1.20
C SER A 214 14.96 -19.05 2.39
N THR A 215 15.12 -18.46 3.58
CA THR A 215 14.39 -18.85 4.80
C THR A 215 13.79 -17.61 5.47
N ILE A 216 12.49 -17.66 5.76
CA ILE A 216 11.76 -16.62 6.51
C ILE A 216 11.31 -17.21 7.84
N ALA A 217 11.81 -16.67 8.95
CA ALA A 217 11.39 -17.09 10.28
C ALA A 217 9.91 -16.73 10.56
N PRO A 218 9.24 -17.44 11.46
CA PRO A 218 7.92 -17.06 11.96
C PRO A 218 7.83 -15.56 12.31
N GLY A 219 6.75 -14.91 11.88
CA GLY A 219 6.50 -13.48 12.11
C GLY A 219 7.37 -12.51 11.31
N ASN A 220 8.26 -12.99 10.45
CA ASN A 220 9.13 -12.16 9.61
C ASN A 220 8.64 -12.10 8.17
N SER A 221 9.24 -11.20 7.39
CA SER A 221 8.99 -11.08 5.96
C SER A 221 10.27 -10.79 5.19
N VAL A 222 10.23 -10.98 3.87
CA VAL A 222 11.26 -10.54 2.93
C VAL A 222 10.61 -9.75 1.82
N THR A 223 11.25 -8.66 1.40
CA THR A 223 10.79 -7.85 0.28
C THR A 223 11.62 -8.16 -0.96
N VAL A 224 10.94 -8.48 -2.05
CA VAL A 224 11.52 -8.63 -3.38
C VAL A 224 10.92 -7.58 -4.30
N GLY A 225 11.65 -7.16 -5.33
CA GLY A 225 11.16 -6.12 -6.21
C GLY A 225 11.55 -6.34 -7.65
N PHE A 226 10.86 -5.64 -8.53
CA PHE A 226 11.10 -5.66 -9.96
C PHE A 226 10.76 -4.32 -10.59
N GLN A 227 11.44 -4.06 -11.69
CA GLN A 227 11.13 -3.01 -12.63
C GLN A 227 10.53 -3.66 -13.88
N ALA A 228 9.44 -3.09 -14.38
CA ALA A 228 8.81 -3.54 -15.60
C ALA A 228 8.71 -2.38 -16.61
N ALA A 229 8.91 -2.71 -17.88
CA ALA A 229 8.47 -1.87 -18.98
C ALA A 229 6.97 -2.03 -19.18
N GLN A 230 6.30 -0.96 -19.61
CA GLN A 230 4.88 -0.98 -19.96
C GLN A 230 4.67 -0.32 -21.33
N THR A 231 3.77 -0.88 -22.12
CA THR A 231 3.26 -0.28 -23.35
C THR A 231 1.74 -0.17 -23.21
N GLY A 232 1.24 1.07 -23.23
CA GLY A 232 -0.17 1.36 -22.96
C GLY A 232 -0.46 1.58 -21.47
N ALA A 233 -1.71 1.34 -21.07
CA ALA A 233 -2.16 1.56 -19.70
C ALA A 233 -1.69 0.42 -18.79
N TYR A 234 -1.21 0.79 -17.61
CA TYR A 234 -0.84 -0.16 -16.56
C TYR A 234 -2.01 -1.00 -16.09
N ALA A 235 -1.76 -2.28 -15.84
CA ALA A 235 -2.64 -3.15 -15.07
C ALA A 235 -1.83 -4.00 -14.08
N PRO A 236 -2.34 -4.24 -12.86
CA PRO A 236 -1.59 -4.96 -11.86
C PRO A 236 -1.35 -6.43 -12.24
N PRO A 237 -0.25 -7.04 -11.77
CA PRO A 237 -0.02 -8.47 -11.84
C PRO A 237 -1.24 -9.30 -11.41
N ALA A 238 -1.59 -10.31 -12.20
CA ALA A 238 -2.69 -11.23 -11.96
C ALA A 238 -2.19 -12.62 -11.51
N ASN A 239 -3.12 -13.50 -11.12
CA ASN A 239 -2.86 -14.91 -10.83
C ASN A 239 -1.70 -15.16 -9.84
N CYS A 240 -1.58 -14.28 -8.84
CA CYS A 240 -0.49 -14.37 -7.87
C CYS A 240 -0.62 -15.64 -7.01
N LEU A 241 0.42 -16.48 -7.05
CA LEU A 241 0.58 -17.67 -6.22
C LEU A 241 1.88 -17.61 -5.40
N LEU A 242 1.82 -17.94 -4.11
CA LEU A 242 2.98 -18.20 -3.26
C LEU A 242 2.97 -19.67 -2.86
N ASN A 243 4.00 -20.42 -3.27
CA ASN A 243 4.10 -21.87 -3.06
C ASN A 243 2.85 -22.63 -3.55
N GLY A 244 2.28 -22.20 -4.68
CA GLY A 244 1.07 -22.79 -5.26
C GLY A 244 -0.24 -22.42 -4.56
N GLN A 245 -0.22 -21.55 -3.54
CA GLN A 245 -1.42 -21.01 -2.89
C GLN A 245 -1.65 -19.57 -3.32
N SER A 246 -2.89 -19.09 -3.33
CA SER A 246 -3.14 -17.67 -3.64
C SER A 246 -2.33 -16.77 -2.70
N CYS A 247 -1.74 -15.70 -3.24
CA CYS A 247 -0.90 -14.77 -2.48
C CYS A 247 -1.60 -14.10 -1.28
N THR A 248 -2.94 -14.11 -1.23
CA THR A 248 -3.74 -13.65 -0.09
C THR A 248 -4.02 -14.74 0.96
N GLY A 249 -3.40 -15.93 0.82
CA GLY A 249 -3.49 -17.03 1.78
C GLY A 249 -4.71 -17.95 1.61
N GLY A 250 -5.47 -17.81 0.53
CA GLY A 250 -6.65 -18.65 0.25
C GLY A 250 -6.32 -19.83 -0.68
N SER A 251 -6.50 -21.06 -0.20
CA SER A 251 -6.68 -22.22 -1.08
C SER A 251 -8.07 -22.15 -1.71
N VAL A 252 -8.14 -22.03 -3.04
CA VAL A 252 -9.40 -22.20 -3.77
C VAL A 252 -9.74 -23.69 -3.82
N SER A 253 -10.77 -24.11 -3.10
CA SER A 253 -11.48 -25.36 -3.39
C SER A 253 -12.98 -25.10 -3.34
N THR A 254 -13.62 -25.37 -4.46
CA THR A 254 -15.04 -25.19 -4.74
C THR A 254 -15.91 -26.13 -3.91
N SER A 255 -16.81 -25.61 -3.06
CA SER A 255 -18.19 -26.11 -2.83
C SER A 255 -18.93 -25.31 -1.74
N GLN A 256 -20.23 -25.10 -1.95
CA GLN A 256 -21.23 -24.39 -1.13
C GLN A 256 -21.40 -24.89 0.32
N SER A 257 -21.72 -23.97 1.24
CA SER A 257 -22.97 -23.92 2.09
C SER A 257 -22.77 -23.52 3.58
N THR A 258 -23.45 -22.43 3.96
CA THR A 258 -24.10 -22.05 5.26
C THR A 258 -23.31 -21.88 6.59
N THR A 259 -23.02 -20.60 6.94
CA THR A 259 -23.26 -19.80 8.20
C THR A 259 -22.88 -20.34 9.61
N PRO A 260 -22.60 -19.49 10.65
CA PRO A 260 -21.89 -18.20 10.75
C PRO A 260 -20.68 -18.17 11.73
N ALA A 261 -19.77 -17.22 11.45
CA ALA A 261 -18.89 -16.43 12.32
C ALA A 261 -18.30 -17.00 13.63
N THR A 262 -16.96 -17.09 13.68
CA THR A 262 -16.18 -16.58 14.82
C THR A 262 -14.89 -15.93 14.31
N THR A 263 -14.78 -14.63 14.58
CA THR A 263 -13.69 -13.71 14.26
C THR A 263 -12.42 -13.98 15.08
N THR A 264 -11.25 -13.98 14.43
CA THR A 264 -9.97 -13.62 15.09
C THR A 264 -9.07 -12.84 14.14
N SER A 265 -8.67 -11.68 14.64
CA SER A 265 -8.08 -10.50 14.00
C SER A 265 -6.65 -10.68 13.51
N THR A 266 -6.38 -10.28 12.26
CA THR A 266 -5.05 -10.06 11.70
C THR A 266 -4.53 -8.66 12.08
N THR A 267 -3.49 -8.61 12.91
CA THR A 267 -2.76 -7.37 13.23
C THR A 267 -2.03 -6.87 11.98
N THR A 268 -2.65 -5.90 11.32
CA THR A 268 -2.12 -5.21 10.15
C THR A 268 -1.27 -4.05 10.68
N SER A 269 0.02 -3.96 10.31
CA SER A 269 0.85 -2.81 10.70
C SER A 269 0.37 -1.57 9.94
N GLY A 270 -0.47 -0.80 10.62
CA GLY A 270 -0.96 0.49 10.16
C GLY A 270 -1.23 1.38 11.36
N THR A 271 -1.44 2.67 11.11
CA THR A 271 -1.87 3.58 12.17
C THR A 271 -3.32 3.27 12.48
N GLN A 272 -3.58 2.71 13.66
CA GLN A 272 -4.95 2.52 14.11
C GLN A 272 -5.54 3.87 14.54
N ILE A 273 -6.71 4.19 14.00
CA ILE A 273 -7.48 5.38 14.37
C ILE A 273 -8.84 4.89 14.86
N CYS A 274 -9.13 5.11 16.14
CA CYS A 274 -10.42 4.81 16.76
C CYS A 274 -11.22 6.07 17.16
N ASP A 275 -10.54 7.22 17.22
CA ASP A 275 -11.18 8.50 17.54
C ASP A 275 -12.24 8.83 16.48
N GLN A 276 -13.37 9.38 16.91
CA GLN A 276 -14.56 9.59 16.06
C GLN A 276 -14.24 10.36 14.78
N PHE A 277 -13.43 11.42 14.90
CA PHE A 277 -12.97 12.25 13.78
C PHE A 277 -11.45 12.23 13.64
N GLY A 278 -10.80 11.17 14.12
CA GLY A 278 -9.35 11.02 13.97
C GLY A 278 -8.95 10.93 12.50
N THR A 279 -7.83 11.55 12.15
CA THR A 279 -7.28 11.54 10.80
C THR A 279 -5.77 11.32 10.80
N THR A 280 -5.23 10.86 9.68
CA THR A 280 -3.80 10.87 9.38
C THR A 280 -3.59 11.13 7.89
N THR A 281 -2.35 11.20 7.42
CA THR A 281 -2.03 11.38 6.00
C THR A 281 -1.29 10.19 5.42
N ILE A 282 -1.52 9.91 4.14
CA ILE A 282 -0.84 8.85 3.39
C ILE A 282 -0.29 9.40 2.07
N GLY A 283 0.76 8.78 1.54
CA GLY A 283 1.39 9.17 0.27
C GLY A 283 1.88 10.63 0.21
N GLY A 284 1.98 11.32 1.34
CA GLY A 284 2.31 12.75 1.42
C GLY A 284 1.32 13.69 0.74
N ALA A 285 0.14 13.20 0.33
CA ALA A 285 -0.79 13.94 -0.53
C ALA A 285 -2.27 13.77 -0.14
N TYR A 286 -2.60 12.73 0.63
CA TYR A 286 -3.98 12.37 0.94
C TYR A 286 -4.21 12.33 2.45
N VAL A 287 -5.44 12.62 2.87
CA VAL A 287 -5.89 12.44 4.25
C VAL A 287 -6.74 11.19 4.32
N VAL A 288 -6.54 10.38 5.36
CA VAL A 288 -7.42 9.28 5.74
C VAL A 288 -8.15 9.67 7.02
N GLN A 289 -9.46 9.47 7.04
CA GLN A 289 -10.32 9.86 8.15
C GLN A 289 -11.20 8.69 8.62
N ASN A 290 -11.37 8.57 9.94
CA ASN A 290 -12.31 7.60 10.52
C ASN A 290 -13.77 8.06 10.31
N ASN A 291 -14.00 9.38 10.38
CA ASN A 291 -15.24 10.07 10.05
C ASN A 291 -16.51 9.33 10.48
N ARG A 292 -16.60 9.04 11.79
CA ARG A 292 -17.71 8.32 12.41
C ARG A 292 -18.81 9.29 12.86
N TRP A 293 -19.40 9.99 11.90
CA TRP A 293 -20.30 11.11 12.13
C TRP A 293 -21.72 10.69 12.58
N GLY A 294 -22.20 9.51 12.16
CA GLY A 294 -23.59 9.07 12.35
C GLY A 294 -23.85 8.19 13.57
N THR A 295 -22.83 7.88 14.38
CA THR A 295 -22.99 6.98 15.53
C THR A 295 -22.01 7.23 16.69
N SER A 296 -22.46 6.88 17.91
CA SER A 296 -21.62 6.79 19.10
C SER A 296 -21.00 5.39 19.29
N ALA A 297 -21.46 4.38 18.54
CA ALA A 297 -20.87 3.03 18.58
C ALA A 297 -19.41 3.07 18.11
N ALA A 298 -18.56 2.18 18.61
CA ALA A 298 -17.13 2.25 18.34
C ALA A 298 -16.79 1.84 16.89
N GLN A 299 -15.87 2.57 16.26
CA GLN A 299 -15.31 2.25 14.96
C GLN A 299 -13.82 2.53 14.96
N CYS A 300 -13.04 1.62 14.39
CA CYS A 300 -11.61 1.81 14.18
C CYS A 300 -11.23 1.46 12.75
N ILE A 301 -10.39 2.28 12.15
CA ILE A 301 -9.69 1.98 10.90
C ILE A 301 -8.22 1.74 11.18
N ASN A 302 -7.61 0.86 10.39
CA ASN A 302 -6.17 0.67 10.35
C ASN A 302 -5.65 1.25 9.04
N VAL A 303 -4.94 2.37 9.13
CA VAL A 303 -4.46 3.13 7.97
C VAL A 303 -3.12 2.56 7.50
N THR A 304 -3.05 2.18 6.23
CA THR A 304 -1.84 1.69 5.56
C THR A 304 -1.15 2.82 4.80
N ALA A 305 -0.04 2.54 4.12
CA ALA A 305 0.64 3.57 3.32
C ALA A 305 -0.17 4.03 2.09
N THR A 306 -1.14 3.24 1.64
CA THR A 306 -1.86 3.45 0.37
C THR A 306 -3.38 3.54 0.54
N GLY A 307 -3.92 3.21 1.71
CA GLY A 307 -5.33 3.32 2.02
C GLY A 307 -5.62 2.95 3.48
N PHE A 308 -6.69 2.20 3.73
CA PHE A 308 -7.08 1.79 5.07
C PHE A 308 -8.00 0.58 5.05
N ALA A 309 -8.08 -0.14 6.18
CA ALA A 309 -9.07 -1.18 6.42
C ALA A 309 -9.90 -0.88 7.67
N ILE A 310 -11.19 -1.17 7.65
CA ILE A 310 -12.06 -1.12 8.83
C ILE A 310 -11.74 -2.33 9.71
N THR A 311 -11.23 -2.09 10.91
CA THR A 311 -10.84 -3.15 11.87
C THR A 311 -11.86 -3.31 13.00
N LYS A 312 -12.71 -2.31 13.19
CA LYS A 312 -13.83 -2.36 14.12
C LYS A 312 -14.97 -1.49 13.57
N ALA A 313 -16.20 -1.99 13.62
CA ALA A 313 -17.42 -1.26 13.25
C ALA A 313 -18.59 -1.83 14.05
N ASP A 314 -18.83 -1.25 15.22
CA ASP A 314 -19.93 -1.64 16.10
C ASP A 314 -21.22 -0.90 15.75
N GLY A 315 -22.36 -1.51 16.07
CA GLY A 315 -23.68 -0.90 15.90
C GLY A 315 -24.31 -1.16 14.53
N SER A 316 -25.51 -0.61 14.36
CA SER A 316 -26.29 -0.71 13.12
C SER A 316 -27.23 0.49 12.99
N ALA A 317 -27.49 0.93 11.76
CA ALA A 317 -28.42 2.00 11.42
C ALA A 317 -29.58 1.48 10.55
N PRO A 318 -30.78 2.08 10.62
CA PRO A 318 -31.87 1.80 9.68
C PRO A 318 -31.43 2.11 8.24
N THR A 319 -31.65 1.18 7.31
CA THR A 319 -31.20 1.29 5.92
C THR A 319 -31.96 2.32 5.08
N ASN A 320 -33.04 2.89 5.63
CA ASN A 320 -33.78 4.01 5.07
C ASN A 320 -33.36 5.37 5.64
N GLY A 321 -32.31 5.40 6.47
CA GLY A 321 -31.72 6.61 7.05
C GLY A 321 -30.24 6.74 6.71
N ALA A 322 -29.57 7.66 7.40
CA ALA A 322 -28.13 7.88 7.28
C ALA A 322 -27.29 6.63 7.65
N PRO A 323 -26.11 6.44 7.05
CA PRO A 323 -25.15 5.44 7.49
C PRO A 323 -24.55 5.80 8.86
N LEU A 324 -23.80 4.86 9.43
CA LEU A 324 -23.11 5.06 10.70
C LEU A 324 -21.92 6.04 10.58
N SER A 325 -21.29 6.07 9.42
CA SER A 325 -20.00 6.73 9.20
C SER A 325 -19.67 6.83 7.71
N TYR A 326 -18.58 7.53 7.40
CA TYR A 326 -17.95 7.46 6.08
C TYR A 326 -16.42 7.46 6.21
N PRO A 327 -15.81 6.36 6.73
CA PRO A 327 -14.36 6.21 6.73
C PRO A 327 -13.86 6.25 5.28
N SER A 328 -12.93 7.15 5.00
CA SER A 328 -12.51 7.45 3.64
C SER A 328 -11.10 8.01 3.55
N VAL A 329 -10.55 8.01 2.34
CA VAL A 329 -9.32 8.69 1.95
C VAL A 329 -9.65 9.79 0.94
N TYR A 330 -8.96 10.93 1.01
CA TYR A 330 -9.25 12.06 0.13
C TYR A 330 -8.08 12.94 -0.26
N LEU A 331 -8.21 13.59 -1.42
CA LEU A 331 -7.47 14.78 -1.86
C LEU A 331 -8.37 16.02 -1.74
N GLY A 332 -7.86 17.10 -1.14
CA GLY A 332 -8.60 18.37 -1.04
C GLY A 332 -8.89 18.80 0.39
N CYS A 333 -9.94 19.58 0.60
CA CYS A 333 -10.30 20.12 1.91
C CYS A 333 -11.68 19.61 2.38
N HIS A 334 -11.74 19.15 3.62
CA HIS A 334 -12.96 18.71 4.28
C HIS A 334 -12.99 19.20 5.73
N TYR A 335 -13.98 20.01 6.10
CA TYR A 335 -14.12 20.64 7.43
C TYR A 335 -12.80 21.20 8.00
N SER A 336 -12.19 22.13 7.26
CA SER A 336 -10.89 22.76 7.52
C SER A 336 -9.65 21.87 7.36
N ASN A 337 -9.81 20.54 7.34
CA ASN A 337 -8.70 19.60 7.17
C ASN A 337 -8.37 19.41 5.69
N CYS A 338 -7.26 20.01 5.26
CA CYS A 338 -6.80 19.96 3.88
C CYS A 338 -5.63 19.01 3.71
N SER A 339 -5.66 18.21 2.65
CA SER A 339 -4.59 17.27 2.35
C SER A 339 -3.30 18.00 1.92
N PRO A 340 -2.11 17.46 2.27
CA PRO A 340 -0.86 18.18 2.06
C PRO A 340 -0.61 18.48 0.58
N GLY A 341 -0.19 19.71 0.28
CA GLY A 341 0.11 20.15 -1.08
C GLY A 341 -1.09 20.21 -2.03
N SER A 342 -2.33 20.05 -1.54
CA SER A 342 -3.51 20.06 -2.39
C SER A 342 -3.69 21.40 -3.10
N ARG A 343 -4.03 21.32 -4.40
CA ARG A 343 -4.41 22.47 -5.22
C ARG A 343 -5.91 22.81 -5.09
N LEU A 344 -6.66 22.03 -4.32
CA LEU A 344 -8.08 22.26 -4.07
C LEU A 344 -8.27 23.15 -2.82
N PRO A 345 -9.29 24.02 -2.79
CA PRO A 345 -10.33 24.21 -3.80
C PRO A 345 -9.84 24.86 -5.10
N ALA A 346 -10.31 24.36 -6.24
CA ALA A 346 -9.96 24.88 -7.56
C ALA A 346 -11.21 25.09 -8.42
N GLN A 347 -11.26 26.21 -9.14
CA GLN A 347 -12.43 26.56 -9.94
C GLN A 347 -12.53 25.64 -11.16
N LEU A 348 -13.73 25.10 -11.42
CA LEU A 348 -13.94 24.11 -12.47
C LEU A 348 -13.51 24.59 -13.85
N SER A 349 -13.71 25.88 -14.17
CA SER A 349 -13.28 26.48 -15.44
C SER A 349 -11.76 26.48 -15.65
N GLN A 350 -10.97 26.29 -14.59
CA GLN A 350 -9.51 26.29 -14.64
C GLN A 350 -8.91 24.88 -14.70
N LEU A 351 -9.73 23.84 -14.49
CA LEU A 351 -9.25 22.47 -14.43
C LEU A 351 -9.08 21.89 -15.83
N THR A 352 -7.89 21.36 -16.10
CA THR A 352 -7.59 20.63 -17.34
C THR A 352 -7.78 19.13 -17.19
N SER A 353 -7.55 18.61 -15.98
CA SER A 353 -7.82 17.22 -15.62
C SER A 353 -8.07 17.07 -14.12
N ALA A 354 -8.91 16.11 -13.76
CA ALA A 354 -9.03 15.60 -12.40
C ALA A 354 -9.19 14.09 -12.51
N ASN A 355 -8.10 13.35 -12.32
CA ASN A 355 -8.07 11.90 -12.48
C ASN A 355 -8.00 11.24 -11.10
N SER A 356 -8.70 10.13 -10.90
CA SER A 356 -8.61 9.33 -9.69
C SER A 356 -8.56 7.84 -10.02
N SER A 357 -7.88 7.08 -9.17
CA SER A 357 -7.89 5.62 -9.17
C SER A 357 -8.15 5.07 -7.79
N ILE A 358 -8.82 3.93 -7.70
CA ILE A 358 -9.02 3.20 -6.44
C ILE A 358 -8.97 1.69 -6.63
N SER A 359 -8.58 0.99 -5.57
CA SER A 359 -8.80 -0.44 -5.38
C SER A 359 -9.50 -0.68 -4.04
N TYR A 360 -10.56 -1.47 -4.06
CA TYR A 360 -11.36 -1.86 -2.91
C TYR A 360 -11.30 -3.37 -2.65
N SER A 361 -11.22 -3.70 -1.38
CA SER A 361 -11.54 -5.03 -0.85
C SER A 361 -12.89 -4.99 -0.15
N TYR A 362 -13.75 -5.94 -0.51
CA TYR A 362 -15.12 -6.07 -0.02
C TYR A 362 -15.25 -7.23 0.96
N THR A 363 -16.24 -7.12 1.84
CA THR A 363 -16.62 -8.16 2.81
C THR A 363 -18.15 -8.26 2.86
N SER A 364 -18.70 -9.11 3.73
CA SER A 364 -20.13 -9.13 3.99
C SER A 364 -20.57 -7.95 4.84
N GLY A 365 -21.71 -7.34 4.53
CA GLY A 365 -22.33 -6.34 5.38
C GLY A 365 -23.51 -5.66 4.71
N THR A 366 -24.00 -4.57 5.32
CA THR A 366 -24.89 -3.62 4.66
C THR A 366 -24.16 -2.29 4.57
N TYR A 367 -23.70 -1.97 3.37
CA TYR A 367 -22.82 -0.84 3.11
C TYR A 367 -22.78 -0.52 1.61
N ASP A 368 -22.34 0.68 1.26
CA ASP A 368 -21.81 0.96 -0.07
C ASP A 368 -20.29 1.19 -0.03
N ALA A 369 -19.67 1.07 -1.21
CA ALA A 369 -18.35 1.60 -1.47
C ALA A 369 -18.51 2.73 -2.46
N ALA A 370 -18.18 3.96 -2.06
CA ALA A 370 -18.52 5.15 -2.81
C ALA A 370 -17.38 6.16 -2.84
N TYR A 371 -17.33 6.93 -3.92
CA TYR A 371 -16.69 8.23 -3.92
C TYR A 371 -17.66 9.30 -3.42
N ASP A 372 -17.14 10.28 -2.68
CA ASP A 372 -17.80 11.57 -2.44
C ASP A 372 -16.95 12.68 -3.04
N ILE A 373 -17.50 13.39 -4.01
CA ILE A 373 -16.84 14.52 -4.68
C ILE A 373 -17.64 15.78 -4.38
N TRP A 374 -16.97 16.74 -3.74
CA TRP A 374 -17.61 17.92 -3.19
C TRP A 374 -17.38 19.16 -4.04
N LEU A 375 -18.45 19.92 -4.23
CA LEU A 375 -18.48 21.11 -5.08
C LEU A 375 -19.21 22.26 -4.37
N ASP A 376 -18.72 23.48 -4.54
CA ASP A 376 -19.32 24.68 -3.93
C ASP A 376 -19.17 25.90 -4.84
N PRO A 377 -20.10 26.88 -4.82
CA PRO A 377 -19.94 28.12 -5.57
C PRO A 377 -18.78 29.00 -5.06
N THR A 378 -18.24 28.72 -3.88
CA THR A 378 -17.10 29.42 -3.29
C THR A 378 -15.90 28.47 -3.12
N PRO A 379 -14.65 28.96 -3.00
CA PRO A 379 -13.47 28.12 -2.75
C PRO A 379 -13.45 27.62 -1.30
N LYS A 380 -14.45 26.82 -0.94
CA LYS A 380 -14.78 26.43 0.43
C LYS A 380 -13.79 25.40 0.97
N LYS A 381 -13.24 25.65 2.16
CA LYS A 381 -12.37 24.71 2.89
C LYS A 381 -13.02 24.13 4.13
N ASP A 382 -14.10 24.74 4.62
CA ASP A 382 -14.77 24.37 5.86
C ASP A 382 -16.30 24.47 5.75
N GLY A 383 -17.00 23.64 6.53
CA GLY A 383 -18.46 23.48 6.49
C GLY A 383 -18.98 22.67 5.31
N VAL A 384 -20.31 22.53 5.27
CA VAL A 384 -21.02 21.73 4.25
C VAL A 384 -20.95 22.40 2.87
N ASN A 385 -20.48 21.68 1.86
CA ASN A 385 -20.48 22.12 0.47
C ASN A 385 -21.88 22.00 -0.14
N GLN A 386 -22.25 22.83 -1.11
CA GLN A 386 -23.63 22.84 -1.64
C GLN A 386 -23.99 21.64 -2.53
N MET A 387 -23.01 21.00 -3.16
CA MET A 387 -23.22 19.87 -4.06
C MET A 387 -22.29 18.70 -3.73
N GLU A 388 -22.89 17.53 -3.67
CA GLU A 388 -22.24 16.24 -3.46
C GLU A 388 -22.49 15.36 -4.67
N ILE A 389 -21.41 14.88 -5.27
CA ILE A 389 -21.47 13.84 -6.29
C ILE A 389 -21.03 12.55 -5.64
N MET A 390 -21.92 11.56 -5.58
CA MET A 390 -21.56 10.24 -5.10
C MET A 390 -21.40 9.26 -6.27
N ILE A 391 -20.35 8.44 -6.25
CA ILE A 391 -20.17 7.37 -7.25
C ILE A 391 -20.08 6.05 -6.52
N TRP A 392 -21.18 5.29 -6.50
CA TRP A 392 -21.28 4.03 -5.77
C TRP A 392 -20.74 2.90 -6.65
N PHE A 393 -19.56 2.42 -6.28
CA PHE A 393 -18.86 1.31 -6.95
C PHE A 393 -19.46 -0.03 -6.57
N ASN A 394 -19.96 -0.17 -5.35
CA ASN A 394 -20.59 -1.38 -4.87
C ASN A 394 -21.69 -1.04 -3.86
N ARG A 395 -22.66 -1.94 -3.73
CA ARG A 395 -23.73 -1.88 -2.74
C ARG A 395 -24.04 -3.29 -2.24
N GLN A 396 -24.03 -3.47 -0.93
CA GLN A 396 -24.52 -4.67 -0.28
C GLN A 396 -25.67 -4.36 0.68
N GLY A 397 -26.64 -5.27 0.74
CA GLY A 397 -27.86 -5.10 1.53
C GLY A 397 -28.88 -4.15 0.88
N SER A 398 -29.99 -3.94 1.59
CA SER A 398 -31.14 -3.16 1.10
C SER A 398 -30.99 -1.68 1.45
N ILE A 399 -30.01 -1.02 0.84
CA ILE A 399 -29.76 0.42 0.92
C ILE A 399 -29.97 1.08 -0.45
N GLN A 400 -30.08 2.40 -0.48
CA GLN A 400 -30.21 3.17 -1.72
C GLN A 400 -29.61 4.57 -1.55
N PRO A 401 -29.22 5.24 -2.65
CA PRO A 401 -28.79 6.62 -2.59
C PRO A 401 -29.89 7.58 -2.12
N VAL A 402 -29.47 8.77 -1.69
CA VAL A 402 -30.36 9.87 -1.34
C VAL A 402 -31.28 10.23 -2.52
N GLY A 403 -32.56 10.46 -2.22
CA GLY A 403 -33.55 10.91 -3.20
C GLY A 403 -34.17 9.79 -4.01
N ALA A 404 -34.32 10.02 -5.32
CA ALA A 404 -34.99 9.11 -6.25
C ALA A 404 -34.17 8.89 -7.52
N LYS A 405 -34.32 7.70 -8.12
CA LYS A 405 -33.77 7.40 -9.44
C LYS A 405 -34.43 8.29 -10.50
N VAL A 406 -33.64 9.09 -11.19
CA VAL A 406 -34.10 10.01 -12.24
C VAL A 406 -33.80 9.52 -13.66
N GLY A 407 -32.99 8.48 -13.80
CA GLY A 407 -32.67 7.89 -15.09
C GLY A 407 -31.37 7.09 -15.07
N THR A 408 -30.70 7.05 -16.22
CA THR A 408 -29.39 6.42 -16.40
C THR A 408 -28.43 7.38 -17.12
N ALA A 409 -27.13 7.18 -16.94
CA ALA A 409 -26.10 7.93 -17.69
C ALA A 409 -24.93 7.02 -18.07
N THR A 410 -24.25 7.34 -19.16
CA THR A 410 -22.98 6.73 -19.54
C THR A 410 -21.86 7.73 -19.26
N VAL A 411 -21.07 7.49 -18.22
CA VAL A 411 -19.99 8.38 -17.75
C VAL A 411 -18.73 7.54 -17.55
N GLY A 412 -17.59 8.01 -18.04
CA GLY A 412 -16.32 7.27 -17.98
C GLY A 412 -16.37 5.90 -18.68
N GLY A 413 -17.23 5.74 -19.70
CA GLY A 413 -17.42 4.47 -20.41
C GLY A 413 -18.22 3.40 -19.64
N ARG A 414 -18.86 3.77 -18.52
CA ARG A 414 -19.70 2.87 -17.71
C ARG A 414 -21.13 3.40 -17.64
N ASN A 415 -22.09 2.49 -17.53
CA ASN A 415 -23.49 2.82 -17.33
C ASN A 415 -23.81 2.91 -15.83
N TRP A 416 -24.58 3.92 -15.46
CA TRP A 416 -24.95 4.24 -14.09
C TRP A 416 -26.44 4.45 -13.99
N ASP A 417 -27.04 3.94 -12.92
CA ASP A 417 -28.34 4.42 -12.45
C ASP A 417 -28.13 5.75 -11.74
N VAL A 418 -28.82 6.80 -12.18
CA VAL A 418 -28.61 8.15 -11.63
C VAL A 418 -29.73 8.50 -10.65
N TRP A 419 -29.35 8.90 -9.46
CA TRP A 419 -30.22 9.34 -8.38
C TRP A 419 -29.98 10.81 -8.08
N GLN A 420 -31.06 11.51 -7.71
CA GLN A 420 -30.98 12.92 -7.32
C GLN A 420 -31.87 13.19 -6.11
N GLY A 421 -31.37 14.01 -5.20
CA GLY A 421 -32.12 14.46 -4.03
C GLY A 421 -31.35 15.47 -3.21
N SER A 422 -31.79 15.61 -1.96
CA SER A 422 -31.10 16.39 -0.93
C SER A 422 -31.16 15.63 0.38
N ASN A 423 -30.07 15.69 1.14
CA ASN A 423 -30.01 15.17 2.52
C ASN A 423 -30.51 16.20 3.56
N GLY A 424 -31.09 17.32 3.10
CA GLY A 424 -31.53 18.44 3.94
C GLY A 424 -30.46 19.51 4.17
N SER A 425 -29.19 19.23 3.91
CA SER A 425 -28.08 20.17 4.05
C SER A 425 -27.45 20.56 2.71
N ASN A 426 -27.31 19.60 1.79
CA ASN A 426 -26.76 19.80 0.45
C ASN A 426 -27.58 19.02 -0.60
N ASN A 427 -27.35 19.34 -1.87
CA ASN A 427 -27.86 18.56 -2.98
C ASN A 427 -26.94 17.37 -3.24
N VAL A 428 -27.52 16.25 -3.65
CA VAL A 428 -26.80 15.00 -3.93
C VAL A 428 -27.18 14.49 -5.30
N ILE A 429 -26.18 14.16 -6.12
CA ILE A 429 -26.36 13.38 -7.35
C ILE A 429 -25.50 12.13 -7.25
N SER A 430 -26.13 10.96 -7.24
CA SER A 430 -25.44 9.69 -7.08
C SER A 430 -25.48 8.87 -8.36
N TYR A 431 -24.37 8.22 -8.67
CA TYR A 431 -24.19 7.32 -9.81
C TYR A 431 -23.99 5.91 -9.28
N LEU A 432 -24.97 5.05 -9.48
CA LEU A 432 -25.02 3.72 -8.91
C LEU A 432 -24.62 2.69 -9.96
N ALA A 433 -23.51 1.97 -9.72
CA ALA A 433 -23.05 0.92 -10.62
C ALA A 433 -24.06 -0.25 -10.64
N PRO A 434 -24.33 -0.85 -11.81
CA PRO A 434 -25.23 -2.01 -11.90
C PRO A 434 -24.61 -3.29 -11.32
N ALA A 435 -23.29 -3.33 -11.16
CA ALA A 435 -22.54 -4.43 -10.57
C ALA A 435 -21.31 -3.90 -9.81
N PRO A 436 -20.78 -4.64 -8.82
CA PRO A 436 -19.62 -4.22 -8.04
C PRO A 436 -18.38 -3.90 -8.90
N ILE A 437 -17.66 -2.84 -8.56
CA ILE A 437 -16.42 -2.41 -9.23
C ILE A 437 -15.28 -2.43 -8.21
N ASN A 438 -14.44 -3.47 -8.22
CA ASN A 438 -13.33 -3.57 -7.28
C ASN A 438 -12.24 -2.51 -7.49
N SER A 439 -11.95 -2.17 -8.74
CA SER A 439 -10.95 -1.14 -9.05
C SER A 439 -11.28 -0.40 -10.33
N TRP A 440 -10.93 0.87 -10.38
CA TRP A 440 -11.14 1.70 -11.55
C TRP A 440 -10.29 2.97 -11.51
N SER A 441 -9.82 3.40 -12.68
CA SER A 441 -9.20 4.70 -12.91
C SER A 441 -10.08 5.51 -13.86
N PHE A 442 -10.39 6.74 -13.51
CA PHE A 442 -11.35 7.57 -14.24
C PHE A 442 -11.11 9.07 -14.09
N SER A 443 -11.78 9.84 -14.95
CA SER A 443 -11.85 11.29 -14.86
C SER A 443 -13.03 11.71 -13.99
N VAL A 444 -12.73 12.37 -12.87
CA VAL A 444 -13.73 13.04 -12.02
C VAL A 444 -14.48 14.12 -12.81
N LEU A 445 -13.80 14.79 -13.76
CA LEU A 445 -14.42 15.83 -14.58
C LEU A 445 -15.54 15.31 -15.49
N ASP A 446 -15.58 14.01 -15.77
CA ASP A 446 -16.67 13.41 -16.57
C ASP A 446 -17.98 13.46 -15.78
N PHE A 447 -17.93 13.13 -14.49
CA PHE A 447 -19.09 13.21 -13.58
C PHE A 447 -19.47 14.67 -13.28
N VAL A 448 -18.48 15.54 -13.05
CA VAL A 448 -18.73 16.98 -12.92
C VAL A 448 -19.41 17.54 -14.17
N SER A 449 -19.02 17.09 -15.35
CA SER A 449 -19.63 17.50 -16.62
C SER A 449 -21.07 17.01 -16.74
N ASP A 450 -21.37 15.77 -16.36
CA ASP A 450 -22.76 15.26 -16.36
C ASP A 450 -23.64 16.05 -15.36
N VAL A 451 -23.14 16.33 -14.15
CA VAL A 451 -23.83 17.15 -13.15
C VAL A 451 -24.07 18.58 -13.63
N ARG A 452 -23.10 19.19 -14.33
CA ARG A 452 -23.26 20.49 -14.97
C ARG A 452 -24.31 20.45 -16.09
N ASN A 453 -24.31 19.41 -16.93
CA ASN A 453 -25.28 19.24 -18.01
C ASN A 453 -26.72 19.06 -17.50
N ARG A 454 -26.87 18.58 -16.25
CA ARG A 454 -28.15 18.52 -15.54
C ARG A 454 -28.58 19.86 -14.93
N GLY A 455 -27.77 20.92 -15.09
CA GLY A 455 -28.05 22.27 -14.59
C GLY A 455 -27.81 22.46 -13.09
N ALA A 456 -27.14 21.50 -12.42
CA ALA A 456 -27.01 21.50 -10.98
C ALA A 456 -25.83 22.36 -10.46
N ILE A 457 -24.84 22.63 -11.33
CA ILE A 457 -23.66 23.46 -11.05
C ILE A 457 -23.27 24.26 -12.29
N THR A 458 -22.37 25.23 -12.16
CA THR A 458 -21.77 25.97 -13.29
C THR A 458 -20.25 25.87 -13.29
N ASN A 459 -19.59 26.29 -14.38
CA ASN A 459 -18.13 26.31 -14.47
C ASN A 459 -17.44 27.27 -13.48
N SER A 460 -18.19 28.19 -12.86
CA SER A 460 -17.64 29.10 -11.85
C SER A 460 -17.56 28.47 -10.46
N TRP A 461 -18.14 27.28 -10.25
CA TRP A 461 -18.04 26.52 -9.01
C TRP A 461 -16.64 25.96 -8.81
N TYR A 462 -16.36 25.49 -7.60
CA TYR A 462 -15.09 24.94 -7.17
C TYR A 462 -15.23 23.48 -6.83
N LEU A 463 -14.29 22.66 -7.31
CA LEU A 463 -14.02 21.34 -6.76
C LEU A 463 -13.27 21.52 -5.44
N THR A 464 -13.79 20.97 -4.34
CA THR A 464 -13.22 21.19 -2.99
C THR A 464 -12.54 19.94 -2.44
N SER A 465 -13.08 18.75 -2.72
CA SER A 465 -12.41 17.47 -2.41
C SER A 465 -12.88 16.33 -3.31
N ILE A 466 -12.00 15.33 -3.45
CA ILE A 466 -12.28 14.02 -4.05
C ILE A 466 -12.00 12.99 -2.96
N GLN A 467 -13.05 12.33 -2.47
CA GLN A 467 -12.99 11.36 -1.39
C GLN A 467 -13.46 9.99 -1.88
N ALA A 468 -12.96 8.92 -1.26
CA ALA A 468 -13.42 7.58 -1.53
C ALA A 468 -13.33 6.69 -0.29
N GLY A 469 -14.36 5.91 -0.03
CA GLY A 469 -14.48 5.10 1.17
C GLY A 469 -15.73 4.23 1.18
N PHE A 470 -16.30 4.05 2.37
CA PHE A 470 -17.47 3.20 2.58
C PHE A 470 -18.49 3.88 3.47
N GLU A 471 -19.77 3.77 3.15
CA GLU A 471 -20.86 4.10 4.07
C GLU A 471 -21.45 2.81 4.67
N PRO A 472 -21.06 2.39 5.90
CA PRO A 472 -21.63 1.22 6.55
C PRO A 472 -22.92 1.54 7.32
N TRP A 473 -23.96 0.74 7.10
CA TRP A 473 -25.16 0.70 7.95
C TRP A 473 -25.11 -0.45 8.95
N ASN A 474 -24.47 -1.56 8.61
CA ASN A 474 -24.31 -2.71 9.49
C ASN A 474 -23.09 -3.55 9.09
N GLY A 475 -22.23 -3.87 10.06
CA GLY A 475 -20.97 -4.60 9.83
C GLY A 475 -19.91 -3.71 9.19
N GLY A 476 -19.11 -4.28 8.28
CA GLY A 476 -18.07 -3.55 7.54
C GLY A 476 -16.63 -3.82 8.00
N VAL A 477 -16.42 -4.62 9.06
CA VAL A 477 -15.08 -5.10 9.42
C VAL A 477 -14.51 -5.94 8.27
N GLY A 478 -13.30 -5.58 7.82
CA GLY A 478 -12.63 -6.19 6.68
C GLY A 478 -12.84 -5.45 5.35
N LEU A 479 -13.70 -4.42 5.30
CA LEU A 479 -13.71 -3.50 4.17
C LEU A 479 -12.40 -2.73 4.12
N ALA A 480 -11.82 -2.57 2.94
CA ALA A 480 -10.60 -1.81 2.77
C ALA A 480 -10.55 -1.02 1.46
N VAL A 481 -10.00 0.19 1.55
CA VAL A 481 -9.38 0.86 0.41
C VAL A 481 -7.94 0.38 0.38
N ASP A 482 -7.61 -0.46 -0.61
CA ASP A 482 -6.27 -1.04 -0.73
C ASP A 482 -5.28 0.00 -1.29
N SER A 483 -5.76 0.80 -2.24
CA SER A 483 -5.01 1.91 -2.82
C SER A 483 -5.94 3.02 -3.30
N PHE A 484 -5.46 4.26 -3.19
CA PHE A 484 -6.14 5.44 -3.72
C PHE A 484 -5.14 6.38 -4.38
N SER A 485 -5.53 6.98 -5.50
CA SER A 485 -4.86 8.14 -6.06
C SER A 485 -5.87 9.16 -6.55
N ALA A 486 -5.49 10.43 -6.47
CA ALA A 486 -6.17 11.53 -7.13
C ALA A 486 -5.15 12.60 -7.52
N THR A 487 -5.34 13.21 -8.69
CA THR A 487 -4.52 14.29 -9.22
C THR A 487 -5.42 15.32 -9.92
N VAL A 488 -5.18 16.60 -9.64
CA VAL A 488 -5.92 17.72 -10.24
C VAL A 488 -4.95 18.72 -10.85
N ASN A 489 -5.10 19.02 -12.15
CA ASN A 489 -4.17 19.87 -12.91
C ASN A 489 -4.79 21.15 -13.44
#